data_AF-A0A7C5U8H2-F1
#
_entry.id   AF-A0A7C5U8H2-F1
#
_cell.length_a   1.000
_cell.length_b   1.000
_cell.length_c   1.000
_cell.angle_alpha   90.00
_cell.angle_beta   90.00
_cell.angle_gamma   90.00
#
_symmetry.space_group_name_H-M   'P 1'
#
loop_
_entity.id
_entity.type
_entity.pdbx_description
1 polymer ?
#
loop_
_entity_poly.entity_id
_entity_poly.type
_entity_poly.pdbx_seq_one_letter_code
_entity_poly.pdbx_strand_id
1 'polypeptide(L)'
;MTRPEHMVEEVLKTYVHIRVLKILSSSKEPLTKYQLAKHAATSLTTISKIVEDLSKHGWISRTNYRPVKYLLNRTPAVNRFLEFLSETGYV
;
A
#
# COMPACT_ATOMS: atom_id res chain seq x y z
N MET A 1 17.90 -17.38 -3.59
CA MET A 1 16.73 -16.59 -3.17
C MET A 1 15.51 -17.49 -3.29
N THR A 2 14.82 -17.73 -2.18
CA THR A 2 13.51 -18.41 -2.17
C THR A 2 12.49 -17.55 -2.90
N ARG A 3 11.71 -18.16 -3.79
CA ARG A 3 10.63 -17.46 -4.49
C ARG A 3 9.43 -17.34 -3.55
N PRO A 4 8.63 -16.27 -3.66
CA PRO A 4 7.37 -16.16 -2.93
C PRO A 4 6.48 -17.38 -3.22
N GLU A 5 5.92 -17.99 -2.18
CA GLU A 5 5.04 -19.15 -2.32
C GLU A 5 3.57 -18.75 -2.45
N HIS A 6 3.24 -17.52 -2.03
CA HIS A 6 1.88 -17.00 -2.03
C HIS A 6 1.81 -15.53 -2.44
N MET A 7 0.69 -15.11 -3.05
CA MET A 7 0.47 -13.71 -3.49
C MET A 7 0.67 -12.70 -2.34
N VAL A 8 0.35 -13.08 -1.10
CA VAL A 8 0.54 -12.21 0.07
C VAL A 8 2.02 -11.90 0.30
N GLU A 9 2.93 -12.85 0.08
CA GLU A 9 4.37 -12.63 0.19
C GLU A 9 4.90 -11.72 -0.94
N GLU A 10 4.32 -11.84 -2.13
CA GLU A 10 4.60 -10.94 -3.25
C GLU A 10 4.12 -9.51 -2.96
N VAL A 11 3.00 -9.35 -2.26
CA VAL A 11 2.45 -8.02 -1.93
C VAL A 11 3.13 -7.41 -0.72
N LEU A 12 3.45 -8.21 0.31
CA LEU A 12 3.94 -7.76 1.61
C LEU A 12 5.44 -8.03 1.80
N LYS A 13 6.25 -7.71 0.78
CA LYS A 13 7.69 -8.01 0.75
C LYS A 13 8.47 -7.40 1.91
N THR A 14 8.04 -6.23 2.40
CA THR A 14 8.72 -5.47 3.45
C THR A 14 7.72 -4.74 4.35
N TYR A 15 8.15 -4.38 5.57
CA TYR A 15 7.32 -3.58 6.49
C TYR A 15 6.86 -2.23 5.89
N VAL A 16 7.57 -1.71 4.87
CA VAL A 16 7.20 -0.47 4.19
C VAL A 16 5.91 -0.64 3.38
N HIS A 17 5.63 -1.83 2.83
CA HIS A 17 4.35 -2.12 2.16
C HIS A 17 3.19 -1.99 3.14
N ILE A 18 3.34 -2.61 4.32
CA ILE A 18 2.36 -2.54 5.41
C ILE A 18 2.15 -1.08 5.85
N ARG A 19 3.24 -0.31 6.01
CA ARG A 19 3.17 1.11 6.37
C ARG A 19 2.43 1.94 5.33
N VAL A 20 2.67 1.70 4.03
CA VAL A 20 1.95 2.39 2.94
C VAL A 20 0.46 2.06 2.96
N LEU A 21 0.10 0.80 3.19
CA LEU A 21 -1.30 0.39 3.31
C LEU A 21 -1.99 1.04 4.52
N LYS A 22 -1.31 1.11 5.67
CA LYS A 22 -1.79 1.87 6.86
C LYS A 22 -2.03 3.34 6.53
N ILE A 23 -1.06 4.00 5.89
CA ILE A 23 -1.20 5.41 5.52
C ILE A 23 -2.41 5.63 4.60
N LEU A 24 -2.59 4.75 3.62
CA LEU A 24 -3.73 4.81 2.70
C LEU A 24 -5.05 4.46 3.39
N SER A 25 -5.07 3.55 4.36
CA SER A 25 -6.30 3.20 5.09
C SER A 25 -6.76 4.31 6.03
N SER A 26 -5.82 5.07 6.61
CA SER A 26 -6.11 6.19 7.50
C SER A 26 -6.36 7.52 6.77
N SER A 27 -6.01 7.61 5.48
CA SER A 27 -6.21 8.83 4.70
C SER A 27 -7.66 8.95 4.20
N LYS A 28 -8.26 10.12 4.41
CA LYS A 28 -9.59 10.44 3.85
C LYS A 28 -9.53 10.80 2.36
N GLU A 29 -8.35 11.17 1.87
CA GLU A 29 -8.14 11.59 0.49
C GLU A 29 -7.09 10.71 -0.21
N PRO A 30 -7.17 10.57 -1.55
CA PRO A 30 -6.13 9.91 -2.32
C PRO A 30 -4.78 10.64 -2.19
N LEU A 31 -3.69 9.90 -2.04
CA LEU A 31 -2.36 10.46 -1.78
C LEU A 31 -1.44 10.33 -2.99
N THR A 32 -0.60 11.33 -3.24
CA THR A 32 0.47 11.28 -4.24
C THR A 32 1.65 10.43 -3.75
N LYS A 33 2.53 9.99 -4.67
CA LYS A 33 3.79 9.32 -4.29
C LYS A 33 4.64 10.16 -3.32
N TYR A 34 4.66 11.48 -3.50
CA TYR A 34 5.41 12.39 -2.64
C TYR A 34 4.86 12.43 -1.22
N GLN A 35 3.53 12.50 -1.06
CA GLN A 35 2.89 12.41 0.25
C GLN A 35 3.16 11.06 0.90
N LEU A 36 3.04 9.96 0.16
CA LEU A 36 3.35 8.62 0.67
C LEU A 36 4.80 8.49 1.12
N ALA A 37 5.76 9.02 0.35
CA ALA A 37 7.18 9.01 0.70
C ALA A 37 7.45 9.78 2.00
N LYS A 38 6.82 10.95 2.14
CA LYS A 38 6.91 11.79 3.34
C LYS A 38 6.33 11.08 4.57
N HIS A 39 5.11 10.55 4.47
CA HIS A 39 4.44 9.88 5.58
C HIS A 39 5.09 8.54 5.95
N ALA A 40 5.61 7.80 4.97
CA ALA A 40 6.28 6.53 5.22
C ALA A 40 7.74 6.69 5.69
N ALA A 41 8.28 7.92 5.67
CA ALA A 41 9.68 8.24 5.92
C ALA A 41 10.64 7.39 5.07
N THR A 42 10.40 7.36 3.76
CA THR A 42 11.21 6.55 2.82
C THR A 42 11.41 7.26 1.48
N SER A 43 12.28 6.70 0.64
CA SER A 43 12.62 7.31 -0.66
C SER A 43 11.47 7.21 -1.67
N LEU A 44 11.41 8.17 -2.59
CA LEU A 44 10.44 8.16 -3.69
C LEU A 44 10.62 6.95 -4.62
N THR A 45 11.85 6.46 -4.76
CA THR A 45 12.18 5.25 -5.52
C THR A 45 11.56 4.02 -4.86
N THR A 46 11.68 3.90 -3.54
CA THR A 46 11.05 2.83 -2.75
C THR A 46 9.53 2.89 -2.90
N ILE A 47 8.93 4.07 -2.71
CA ILE A 47 7.47 4.24 -2.89
C ILE A 47 7.03 3.88 -4.30
N SER A 48 7.79 4.26 -5.33
CA SER A 48 7.43 3.94 -6.71
C SER A 48 7.31 2.45 -6.97
N LYS A 49 8.25 1.66 -6.43
CA LYS A 49 8.19 0.19 -6.51
C LYS A 49 7.01 -0.38 -5.73
N ILE A 50 6.79 0.11 -4.50
CA ILE A 50 5.70 -0.35 -3.64
C ILE A 50 4.34 -0.08 -4.29
N VAL A 51 4.09 1.13 -4.79
CA VAL A 51 2.79 1.44 -5.41
C VAL A 51 2.59 0.68 -6.71
N GLU A 52 3.66 0.36 -7.44
CA GLU A 52 3.59 -0.50 -8.62
C GLU A 52 3.20 -1.93 -8.23
N ASP A 53 3.89 -2.53 -7.26
CA ASP A 53 3.58 -3.86 -6.72
C ASP A 53 2.13 -3.93 -6.21
N LEU A 54 1.73 -3.00 -5.33
CA LEU A 54 0.37 -2.94 -4.79
C LEU A 54 -0.70 -2.72 -5.88
N SER A 55 -0.40 -1.93 -6.92
CA SER A 55 -1.35 -1.71 -8.03
C SER A 55 -1.48 -2.96 -8.89
N LYS A 56 -0.37 -3.67 -9.15
CA LYS A 56 -0.35 -4.91 -9.93
C LYS A 56 -1.24 -5.99 -9.31
N HIS A 57 -1.27 -6.06 -7.98
CA HIS A 57 -2.12 -6.99 -7.24
C HIS A 57 -3.52 -6.44 -6.94
N GLY A 58 -3.85 -5.22 -7.39
CA GLY A 58 -5.17 -4.62 -7.19
C GLY A 58 -5.47 -4.21 -5.74
N TRP A 59 -4.47 -4.03 -4.89
CA TRP A 59 -4.64 -3.56 -3.51
C TRP A 59 -4.84 -2.04 -3.45
N ILE A 60 -4.31 -1.32 -4.45
CA ILE A 60 -4.52 0.12 -4.61
C ILE A 60 -4.90 0.45 -6.06
N SER A 61 -5.60 1.56 -6.23
CA SER A 61 -5.91 2.16 -7.53
C SER A 61 -5.22 3.50 -7.69
N ARG A 62 -4.96 3.88 -8.94
CA ARG A 62 -4.38 5.18 -9.31
C ARG A 62 -5.41 6.04 -10.04
N THR A 63 -5.39 7.35 -9.79
CA THR A 63 -6.22 8.30 -10.56
C THR A 63 -5.66 8.52 -11.96
N ASN A 64 -6.53 8.79 -12.93
CA ASN A 64 -6.13 9.08 -14.32
C ASN A 64 -5.68 10.53 -14.56
N TYR A 65 -5.85 11.41 -13.56
CA TYR A 65 -5.50 12.83 -13.65
C TYR A 65 -4.13 13.13 -13.03
N ARG A 66 -3.55 14.27 -13.39
CA ARG A 66 -2.31 14.78 -12.79
C ARG A 66 -2.63 15.78 -11.67
N PRO A 67 -1.94 15.71 -10.52
CA PRO A 67 -0.96 14.68 -10.15
C PRO A 67 -1.63 13.32 -9.89
N VAL A 68 -0.93 12.23 -10.22
CA VAL A 68 -1.42 10.86 -9.94
C VAL A 68 -1.52 10.65 -8.43
N LYS A 69 -2.70 10.24 -7.98
CA LYS A 69 -2.98 9.89 -6.59
C LYS A 69 -3.33 8.42 -6.48
N TYR A 70 -3.12 7.86 -5.30
CA TYR A 70 -3.32 6.47 -4.97
C TYR A 70 -4.37 6.36 -3.86
N LEU A 71 -5.24 5.37 -4.01
CA LEU A 71 -6.31 5.05 -3.06
C LEU A 71 -6.32 3.55 -2.79
N LEU A 72 -6.71 3.18 -1.58
CA LEU A 72 -6.84 1.78 -1.20
C LEU A 72 -8.09 1.17 -1.85
N ASN A 73 -7.97 -0.04 -2.40
CA ASN A 73 -9.12 -0.80 -2.88
C ASN A 73 -9.72 -1.59 -1.71
N ARG A 74 -11.04 -1.49 -1.51
CA ARG A 74 -11.75 -2.20 -0.43
C ARG A 74 -12.20 -3.60 -0.85
N THR A 75 -11.28 -4.38 -1.40
CA THR A 75 -11.54 -5.80 -1.74
C THR A 75 -11.63 -6.64 -0.47
N PRO A 76 -12.28 -7.82 -0.48
CA PRO A 76 -12.38 -8.67 0.70
C PRO A 76 -11.02 -9.03 1.32
N ALA A 77 -10.00 -9.28 0.49
CA ALA A 77 -8.65 -9.60 0.97
C ALA A 77 -7.99 -8.40 1.69
N VAL A 78 -8.10 -7.20 1.10
CA VAL A 78 -7.56 -5.97 1.71
C VAL A 78 -8.30 -5.64 3.00
N ASN A 79 -9.63 -5.79 3.05
CA ASN A 79 -10.40 -5.51 4.26
C ASN A 79 -10.03 -6.48 5.40
N ARG A 80 -9.92 -7.79 5.14
CA ARG A 80 -9.45 -8.75 6.16
C ARG A 80 -8.04 -8.44 6.65
N PHE A 81 -7.15 -8.01 5.76
CA PHE A 81 -5.81 -7.59 6.15
C PHE A 81 -5.85 -6.35 7.05
N LEU A 82 -6.70 -5.37 6.74
CA LEU A 82 -6.86 -4.18 7.58
C LEU A 82 -7.52 -4.49 8.93
N GLU A 83 -8.48 -5.40 8.97
CA GLU A 83 -9.08 -5.90 10.21
C GLU A 83 -8.00 -6.50 11.10
N PHE A 84 -7.17 -7.39 10.56
CA PHE A 84 -6.01 -7.94 11.27
C PHE A 84 -5.06 -6.84 11.78
N LEU A 85 -4.75 -5.83 10.97
CA LEU A 85 -3.94 -4.70 11.42
C LEU A 85 -4.60 -3.89 12.54
N SER A 86 -5.93 -3.78 12.54
CA SER A 86 -6.66 -3.08 13.60
C SER A 86 -6.70 -3.89 14.89
N GLU A 87 -6.94 -5.21 14.81
CA GLU A 87 -6.93 -6.13 15.95
C GLU A 87 -5.57 -6.17 16.66
N THR A 88 -4.48 -6.01 15.90
CA THR A 88 -3.11 -5.93 16.45
C THR A 88 -2.74 -4.55 16.98
N GLY A 89 -3.62 -3.54 16.88
CA GLY A 89 -3.34 -2.16 17.29
C GLY A 89 -2.37 -1.42 16.35
N TYR A 90 -2.15 -1.95 15.15
CA TYR A 90 -1.28 -1.32 14.15
C TYR A 90 -2.00 -0.19 13.40
N VAL A 91 -3.31 -0.30 13.17
CA VAL A 91 -4.19 0.72 12.55
C VAL A 91 -5.24 1.19 13.53
#